data_AF-A0A1G6TLS1-F1
#
_entry.id   AF-A0A1G6TLS1-F1
#
_cell.length_a   1.000
_cell.length_b   1.000
_cell.length_c   1.000
_cell.angle_alpha   90.00
_cell.angle_beta   90.00
_cell.angle_gamma   90.00
#
_symmetry.space_group_name_H-M   'P 1'
#
loop_
_entity.id
_entity.type
_entity.pdbx_description
1 polymer ?
#
loop_
_entity_poly.entity_id
_entity_poly.type
_entity_poly.pdbx_seq_one_letter_code
_entity_poly.pdbx_strand_id
1 'polypeptide(L)'
;MSAAHRNGLVSRLRRLPLALALAVLLAVLLGLALRPAQAAQLPVAAAKITAVTLTGRCTPTLSAGNGPVTGSQATTVTVAGLGTGCGGRVLALTLFGTGGAALTTANVTLAAGASGSVTVTVPAYTPATVAGAAATIGSWGVPVTWTNTVPPVLPLVGCKVLNDPSKTCTATLTNFESWGGPPPTEYNVYFTVASDSLTKNAEWQITINLADPSLLLLATRMNSNNAVMLAPGWACSSMPLLVLRGQSGPGTQYVGGGSTVVTWLHGTSVPSQSNGTLFACP
;
A
#
# COMPACT_ATOMS: atom_id res chain seq x y z
N MET A 1 -112.36 10.87 -8.79
CA MET A 1 -112.29 9.82 -7.75
C MET A 1 -111.10 8.93 -8.08
N SER A 2 -109.96 9.21 -7.46
CA SER A 2 -109.34 8.36 -6.43
C SER A 2 -108.72 7.09 -7.01
N ALA A 3 -107.39 7.12 -7.20
CA ALA A 3 -106.58 5.91 -7.35
C ALA A 3 -105.25 6.13 -6.61
N ALA A 4 -105.03 5.26 -5.62
CA ALA A 4 -103.96 5.32 -4.63
C ALA A 4 -102.61 4.81 -5.17
N HIS A 5 -101.55 5.38 -4.61
CA HIS A 5 -100.15 5.08 -4.84
C HIS A 5 -99.73 3.75 -4.16
N ARG A 6 -99.03 2.86 -4.88
CA ARG A 6 -98.20 1.78 -4.32
C ARG A 6 -96.77 1.82 -4.86
N ASN A 7 -95.85 1.83 -3.90
CA ASN A 7 -94.46 1.35 -3.81
C ASN A 7 -93.71 0.82 -5.05
N GLY A 8 -92.41 1.15 -5.10
CA GLY A 8 -91.41 0.37 -5.84
C GLY A 8 -89.98 0.88 -5.66
N LEU A 9 -89.29 0.46 -4.59
CA LEU A 9 -87.82 0.44 -4.52
C LEU A 9 -87.27 -0.37 -5.70
N VAL A 10 -86.36 0.17 -6.53
CA VAL A 10 -85.15 -0.52 -7.01
C VAL A 10 -84.20 0.51 -7.66
N SER A 11 -83.08 0.86 -7.03
CA SER A 11 -81.96 1.54 -7.73
C SER A 11 -80.63 1.50 -6.97
N ARG A 12 -80.10 0.31 -6.65
CA ARG A 12 -78.71 0.18 -6.14
C ARG A 12 -77.95 -1.03 -6.68
N LEU A 13 -77.94 -1.26 -7.99
CA LEU A 13 -77.08 -2.28 -8.59
C LEU A 13 -76.61 -1.82 -9.98
N ARG A 14 -75.62 -0.91 -10.05
CA ARG A 14 -74.94 -0.61 -11.32
C ARG A 14 -73.53 -0.01 -11.24
N ARG A 15 -72.84 -0.09 -10.09
CA ARG A 15 -71.47 0.44 -9.93
C ARG A 15 -70.44 -0.59 -9.44
N LEU A 16 -70.72 -1.89 -9.55
CA LEU A 16 -69.79 -2.93 -9.10
C LEU A 16 -68.71 -3.39 -10.12
N PRO A 17 -68.80 -3.23 -11.46
CA PRO A 17 -67.83 -3.88 -12.34
C PRO A 17 -66.50 -3.11 -12.50
N LEU A 18 -66.44 -1.81 -12.14
CA LEU A 18 -65.24 -0.99 -12.40
C LEU A 18 -64.16 -1.14 -11.31
N ALA A 19 -64.56 -1.32 -10.05
CA ALA A 19 -63.62 -1.43 -8.93
C ALA A 19 -62.85 -2.76 -8.95
N LEU A 20 -63.50 -3.85 -9.42
CA LEU A 20 -62.86 -5.16 -9.52
C LEU A 20 -61.78 -5.18 -10.63
N ALA A 21 -62.07 -4.54 -11.77
CA ALA A 21 -61.12 -4.47 -12.89
C ALA A 21 -59.84 -3.70 -12.51
N LEU A 22 -59.95 -2.61 -11.75
CA LEU A 22 -58.79 -1.83 -11.32
C LEU A 22 -57.94 -2.58 -10.28
N ALA A 23 -58.57 -3.30 -9.35
CA ALA A 23 -57.85 -4.10 -8.36
C ALA A 23 -57.06 -5.27 -9.00
N VAL A 24 -57.63 -5.92 -10.02
CA VAL A 24 -56.94 -6.97 -10.77
C VAL A 24 -55.76 -6.39 -11.56
N LEU A 25 -55.94 -5.25 -12.21
CA LEU A 25 -54.86 -4.60 -12.96
C LEU A 25 -53.70 -4.18 -12.03
N LEU A 26 -54.02 -3.66 -10.85
CA LEU A 26 -53.01 -3.25 -9.86
C LEU A 26 -52.26 -4.47 -9.29
N ALA A 27 -52.95 -5.57 -9.01
CA ALA A 27 -52.34 -6.82 -8.55
C ALA A 27 -51.40 -7.43 -9.60
N VAL A 28 -51.77 -7.36 -10.89
CA VAL A 28 -50.91 -7.82 -12.00
C VAL A 28 -49.66 -6.94 -12.13
N LEU A 29 -49.80 -5.61 -12.03
CA LEU A 29 -48.66 -4.68 -12.09
C LEU A 29 -47.69 -4.86 -10.91
N LEU A 30 -48.20 -5.06 -9.69
CA LEU A 30 -47.39 -5.36 -8.51
C LEU A 30 -46.65 -6.71 -8.63
N GLY A 31 -47.29 -7.72 -9.24
CA GLY A 31 -46.66 -9.02 -9.51
C GLY A 31 -45.54 -8.99 -10.57
N LEU A 32 -45.56 -8.01 -11.47
CA LEU A 32 -44.50 -7.78 -12.45
C LEU A 32 -43.32 -6.96 -11.88
N ALA A 33 -43.59 -6.04 -10.97
CA ALA A 33 -42.56 -5.20 -10.34
C ALA A 33 -41.71 -5.94 -9.28
N LEU A 34 -42.22 -7.04 -8.72
CA LEU A 34 -41.54 -7.83 -7.68
C LEU A 34 -40.77 -9.04 -8.22
N ARG A 35 -40.67 -9.22 -9.55
CA ARG A 35 -39.78 -10.24 -10.10
C ARG A 35 -38.35 -9.71 -9.98
N PRO A 36 -37.48 -10.28 -9.11
CA PRO A 36 -36.07 -9.92 -9.15
C PRO A 36 -35.59 -10.19 -10.57
N ALA A 37 -35.03 -9.17 -11.20
CA ALA A 37 -34.33 -9.33 -12.45
C ALA A 37 -33.18 -10.30 -12.20
N GLN A 38 -33.41 -11.59 -12.47
CA GLN A 38 -32.37 -12.60 -12.52
C GLN A 38 -31.56 -12.34 -13.79
N ALA A 39 -30.80 -11.25 -13.77
CA ALA A 39 -29.77 -10.99 -14.75
C ALA A 39 -28.75 -12.11 -14.63
N ALA A 40 -28.76 -13.02 -15.61
CA ALA A 40 -27.69 -13.96 -15.93
C ALA A 40 -27.13 -14.75 -14.73
N GLN A 41 -27.93 -15.64 -14.14
CA GLN A 41 -27.34 -16.88 -13.63
C GLN A 41 -26.99 -17.74 -14.85
N LEU A 42 -25.85 -17.45 -15.50
CA LEU A 42 -25.28 -18.33 -16.49
C LEU A 42 -24.90 -19.61 -15.74
N PRO A 43 -25.62 -20.73 -15.91
CA PRO A 43 -25.23 -21.97 -15.27
C PRO A 43 -23.92 -22.38 -15.94
N VAL A 44 -22.81 -22.18 -15.24
CA VAL A 44 -21.53 -22.76 -15.62
C VAL A 44 -21.65 -24.25 -15.33
N ALA A 45 -22.37 -24.97 -16.20
CA ALA A 45 -22.17 -26.40 -16.32
C ALA A 45 -20.67 -26.57 -16.56
N ALA A 46 -20.04 -27.49 -15.83
CA ALA A 46 -18.66 -27.89 -16.08
C ALA A 46 -18.59 -28.49 -17.50
N ALA A 47 -18.57 -27.62 -18.50
CA ALA A 47 -18.14 -27.97 -19.84
C ALA A 47 -16.75 -28.53 -19.61
N LYS A 48 -16.57 -29.80 -19.96
CA LYS A 48 -15.25 -30.41 -20.05
C LYS A 48 -14.43 -29.49 -20.95
N ILE A 49 -13.60 -28.64 -20.36
CA ILE A 49 -12.60 -27.87 -21.08
C ILE A 49 -11.61 -28.94 -21.53
N THR A 50 -11.85 -29.51 -22.70
CA THR A 50 -10.85 -30.28 -23.43
C THR A 50 -9.63 -29.39 -23.46
N ALA A 51 -8.51 -29.85 -22.91
CA ALA A 51 -7.29 -29.07 -22.81
C ALA A 51 -6.92 -28.54 -24.19
N VAL A 52 -7.25 -27.29 -24.48
CA VAL A 52 -6.82 -26.64 -25.69
C VAL A 52 -5.36 -26.32 -25.47
N THR A 53 -4.48 -27.18 -25.99
CA THR A 53 -3.06 -26.88 -26.13
C THR A 53 -2.93 -25.76 -27.14
N LEU A 54 -3.02 -24.52 -26.63
CA LEU A 54 -2.92 -23.31 -27.42
C LEU A 54 -1.44 -23.04 -27.72
N THR A 55 -0.97 -23.60 -28.84
CA THR A 55 0.28 -23.22 -29.50
C THR A 55 0.23 -21.73 -29.81
N GLY A 56 0.79 -20.88 -28.94
CA GLY A 56 0.73 -19.42 -29.06
C GLY A 56 0.66 -18.66 -27.74
N ARG A 57 0.42 -19.34 -26.61
CA ARG A 57 0.60 -18.73 -25.28
C ARG A 57 2.09 -18.52 -25.03
N CYS A 58 2.46 -17.30 -24.65
CA CYS A 58 3.85 -16.98 -24.35
C CYS A 58 4.24 -17.24 -22.89
N THR A 59 3.25 -17.43 -22.01
CA THR A 59 3.45 -17.81 -20.61
C THR A 59 2.19 -18.49 -20.05
N PRO A 60 2.32 -19.49 -19.14
CA PRO A 60 1.17 -20.15 -18.53
C PRO A 60 0.54 -19.35 -17.37
N THR A 61 1.33 -18.55 -16.64
CA THR A 61 0.92 -17.82 -15.43
C THR A 61 1.77 -16.57 -15.23
N LEU A 62 1.22 -15.55 -14.58
CA LEU A 62 1.93 -14.35 -14.18
C LEU A 62 1.88 -14.17 -12.65
N SER A 63 2.86 -13.45 -12.13
CA SER A 63 2.76 -12.80 -10.82
C SER A 63 2.71 -11.29 -11.02
N ALA A 64 1.89 -10.60 -10.24
CA ALA A 64 1.80 -9.14 -10.24
C ALA A 64 1.93 -8.62 -8.81
N GLY A 65 2.67 -7.54 -8.64
CA GLY A 65 2.78 -6.84 -7.36
C GLY A 65 2.91 -5.34 -7.54
N ASN A 66 2.61 -4.59 -6.48
CA ASN A 66 2.72 -3.14 -6.53
C ASN A 66 4.17 -2.69 -6.69
N GLY A 67 4.37 -1.58 -7.40
CA GLY A 67 5.61 -0.83 -7.34
C GLY A 67 5.74 -0.01 -6.04
N PRO A 68 6.70 0.93 -6.00
CA PRO A 68 6.90 1.82 -4.85
C PRO A 68 5.61 2.54 -4.44
N VAL A 69 5.41 2.67 -3.13
CA VAL A 69 4.24 3.32 -2.53
C VAL A 69 4.64 4.67 -1.95
N THR A 70 3.97 5.73 -2.38
CA THR A 70 4.14 7.10 -1.86
C THR A 70 2.81 7.55 -1.26
N GLY A 71 2.80 7.95 0.02
CA GLY A 71 1.60 8.48 0.67
C GLY A 71 0.38 7.56 0.58
N SER A 72 0.57 6.24 0.76
CA SER A 72 -0.41 5.14 0.61
C SER A 72 -0.84 4.73 -0.80
N GLN A 73 -0.32 5.38 -1.85
CA GLN A 73 -0.66 5.06 -3.24
C GLN A 73 0.53 4.57 -4.04
N ALA A 74 0.29 3.66 -4.99
CA ALA A 74 1.22 3.26 -6.02
C ALA A 74 0.70 3.68 -7.40
N THR A 75 1.62 3.97 -8.33
CA THR A 75 1.31 4.33 -9.73
C THR A 75 1.87 3.31 -10.72
N THR A 76 2.45 2.22 -10.21
CA THR A 76 3.05 1.17 -11.03
C THR A 76 2.71 -0.22 -10.48
N VAL A 77 2.73 -1.20 -11.37
CA VAL A 77 2.60 -2.63 -11.08
C VAL A 77 3.74 -3.36 -11.78
N THR A 78 4.49 -4.18 -11.05
CA THR A 78 5.48 -5.09 -11.64
C THR A 78 4.79 -6.41 -11.95
N VAL A 79 4.85 -6.83 -13.21
CA VAL A 79 4.30 -8.10 -13.70
C VAL A 79 5.47 -8.99 -14.10
N ALA A 80 5.58 -10.17 -13.51
CA ALA A 80 6.64 -11.14 -13.74
C ALA A 80 6.10 -12.49 -14.24
N GLY A 81 7.00 -13.34 -14.74
CA GLY A 81 6.67 -14.61 -15.39
C GLY A 81 6.48 -14.49 -16.91
N LEU A 82 6.98 -13.44 -17.53
CA LEU A 82 6.93 -13.28 -18.99
C LEU A 82 7.91 -14.25 -19.67
N GLY A 83 7.41 -15.05 -20.61
CA GLY A 83 8.25 -15.87 -21.49
C GLY A 83 8.75 -15.08 -22.70
N THR A 84 9.82 -15.56 -23.33
CA THR A 84 10.50 -14.89 -24.46
C THR A 84 9.59 -14.66 -25.68
N GLY A 85 8.53 -15.46 -25.84
CA GLY A 85 7.52 -15.30 -26.90
C GLY A 85 6.48 -14.19 -26.67
N CYS A 86 6.57 -13.45 -25.55
CA CYS A 86 5.60 -12.40 -25.22
C CYS A 86 5.91 -11.06 -25.90
N GLY A 87 7.14 -10.85 -26.39
CA GLY A 87 7.54 -9.59 -27.00
C GLY A 87 6.66 -9.17 -28.19
N GLY A 88 6.38 -7.87 -28.28
CA GLY A 88 5.52 -7.27 -29.31
C GLY A 88 4.02 -7.40 -29.06
N ARG A 89 3.58 -8.12 -28.02
CA ARG A 89 2.17 -8.25 -27.64
C ARG A 89 1.78 -7.18 -26.63
N VAL A 90 0.50 -6.82 -26.61
CA VAL A 90 -0.06 -5.91 -25.59
C VAL A 90 -0.43 -6.73 -24.36
N LEU A 91 0.12 -6.35 -23.20
CA LEU A 91 -0.33 -6.77 -21.89
C LEU A 91 -1.41 -5.79 -21.42
N ALA A 92 -2.65 -6.25 -21.27
CA ALA A 92 -3.70 -5.50 -20.58
C ALA A 92 -3.83 -6.02 -19.15
N LEU A 93 -3.78 -5.11 -18.18
CA LEU A 93 -3.82 -5.42 -16.75
C LEU A 93 -5.01 -4.69 -16.12
N THR A 94 -5.76 -5.40 -15.28
CA THR A 94 -6.80 -4.81 -14.43
C THR A 94 -6.63 -5.29 -13.00
N LEU A 95 -6.61 -4.35 -12.04
CA LEU A 95 -6.61 -4.65 -10.61
C LEU A 95 -8.04 -4.56 -10.06
N PHE A 96 -8.40 -5.49 -9.18
CA PHE A 96 -9.74 -5.58 -8.62
C PHE A 96 -9.72 -5.46 -7.10
N GLY A 97 -10.72 -4.77 -6.55
CA GLY A 97 -10.96 -4.67 -5.11
C GLY A 97 -11.79 -5.85 -4.57
N THR A 98 -12.00 -5.88 -3.26
CA THR A 98 -12.72 -6.96 -2.55
C THR A 98 -14.18 -7.13 -2.96
N GLY A 99 -14.78 -6.13 -3.62
CA GLY A 99 -16.12 -6.19 -4.20
C GLY A 99 -16.17 -6.53 -5.71
N GLY A 100 -15.03 -6.90 -6.31
CA GLY A 100 -14.93 -7.19 -7.75
C GLY A 100 -14.95 -5.94 -8.65
N ALA A 101 -15.02 -4.73 -8.08
CA ALA A 101 -14.88 -3.49 -8.82
C ALA A 101 -13.44 -3.33 -9.33
N ALA A 102 -13.29 -2.89 -10.58
CA ALA A 102 -12.00 -2.53 -11.14
C ALA A 102 -11.48 -1.26 -10.44
N LEU A 103 -10.31 -1.36 -9.80
CA LEU A 103 -9.65 -0.24 -9.12
C LEU A 103 -8.85 0.58 -10.13
N THR A 104 -8.11 -0.10 -10.99
CA THR A 104 -7.28 0.53 -12.01
C THR A 104 -7.03 -0.43 -13.17
N THR A 105 -6.76 0.13 -14.34
CA THR A 105 -6.53 -0.60 -15.58
C THR A 105 -5.44 0.09 -16.39
N ALA A 106 -4.57 -0.69 -17.02
CA ALA A 106 -3.57 -0.18 -17.95
C ALA A 106 -3.19 -1.21 -19.00
N ASN A 107 -2.69 -0.70 -20.12
CA ASN A 107 -2.15 -1.50 -21.21
C ASN A 107 -0.70 -1.11 -21.45
N VAL A 108 0.15 -2.09 -21.72
CA VAL A 108 1.54 -1.85 -22.13
C VAL A 108 1.91 -2.78 -23.29
N THR A 109 2.59 -2.24 -24.30
CA THR A 109 3.20 -3.06 -25.34
C THR A 109 4.49 -3.64 -24.80
N LEU A 110 4.61 -4.97 -24.77
CA LEU A 110 5.81 -5.67 -24.33
C LEU A 110 6.93 -5.45 -25.35
N ALA A 111 8.10 -5.02 -24.89
CA ALA A 111 9.26 -4.82 -25.74
C ALA A 111 9.66 -6.12 -26.49
N ALA A 112 10.32 -5.97 -27.63
CA ALA A 112 10.90 -7.12 -28.32
C ALA A 112 11.89 -7.84 -27.38
N GLY A 113 11.72 -9.16 -27.20
CA GLY A 113 12.52 -9.93 -26.25
C GLY A 113 12.16 -9.75 -24.77
N ALA A 114 11.02 -9.11 -24.45
CA ALA A 114 10.52 -9.03 -23.08
C ALA A 114 10.45 -10.44 -22.46
N SER A 115 11.26 -10.64 -21.44
CA SER A 115 11.34 -11.89 -20.68
C SER A 115 11.56 -11.54 -19.21
N GLY A 116 11.09 -12.42 -18.31
CA GLY A 116 11.15 -12.16 -16.88
C GLY A 116 10.00 -11.26 -16.41
N SER A 117 10.16 -9.94 -16.51
CA SER A 117 9.21 -8.97 -15.93
C SER A 117 9.07 -7.66 -16.71
N VAL A 118 7.94 -6.98 -16.51
CA VAL A 118 7.66 -5.63 -17.02
C VAL A 118 7.04 -4.77 -15.91
N THR A 119 7.35 -3.48 -15.90
CA THR A 119 6.66 -2.51 -15.06
C THR A 119 5.57 -1.81 -15.87
N VAL A 120 4.34 -1.86 -15.37
CA VAL A 120 3.16 -1.25 -15.97
C VAL A 120 2.81 0.01 -15.19
N THR A 121 2.76 1.16 -15.86
CA THR A 121 2.25 2.40 -15.26
C THR A 121 0.73 2.36 -15.25
N VAL A 122 0.13 2.68 -14.10
CA VAL A 122 -1.32 2.66 -13.88
C VAL A 122 -1.76 3.96 -13.19
N PRO A 123 -3.03 4.38 -13.32
CA PRO A 123 -3.62 5.37 -12.42
C PRO A 123 -3.38 4.99 -10.96
N ALA A 124 -3.18 6.00 -10.10
CA ALA A 124 -2.89 5.81 -8.68
C ALA A 124 -3.94 4.92 -8.00
N TYR A 125 -3.47 3.97 -7.19
CA TYR A 125 -4.30 3.03 -6.45
C TYR A 125 -3.68 2.72 -5.09
N THR A 126 -4.48 2.21 -4.16
CA THR A 126 -4.01 1.78 -2.83
C THR A 126 -3.75 0.27 -2.86
N PRO A 127 -2.49 -0.22 -2.81
CA PRO A 127 -2.20 -1.65 -2.93
C PRO A 127 -2.91 -2.54 -1.90
N ALA A 128 -3.13 -2.01 -0.69
CA ALA A 128 -3.82 -2.72 0.39
C ALA A 128 -5.30 -3.03 0.11
N THR A 129 -5.93 -2.35 -0.86
CA THR A 129 -7.33 -2.60 -1.23
C THR A 129 -7.49 -3.56 -2.40
N VAL A 130 -6.38 -3.97 -3.04
CA VAL A 130 -6.38 -4.89 -4.18
C VAL A 130 -6.56 -6.33 -3.67
N ALA A 131 -7.63 -6.98 -4.11
CA ALA A 131 -7.94 -8.38 -3.80
C ALA A 131 -7.43 -9.35 -4.89
N GLY A 132 -7.20 -8.86 -6.10
CA GLY A 132 -6.70 -9.68 -7.21
C GLY A 132 -6.38 -8.87 -8.46
N ALA A 133 -5.79 -9.55 -9.44
CA ALA A 133 -5.46 -8.98 -10.73
C ALA A 133 -5.91 -9.93 -11.85
N ALA A 134 -6.30 -9.37 -13.00
CA ALA A 134 -6.46 -10.11 -14.23
C ALA A 134 -5.58 -9.50 -15.31
N ALA A 135 -5.04 -10.35 -16.19
CA ALA A 135 -4.27 -9.89 -17.32
C ALA A 135 -4.62 -10.65 -18.59
N THR A 136 -4.49 -9.96 -19.72
CA THR A 136 -4.45 -10.57 -21.05
C THR A 136 -3.14 -10.22 -21.74
N ILE A 137 -2.61 -11.15 -22.55
CA ILE A 137 -1.47 -10.89 -23.45
C ILE A 137 -1.93 -11.16 -24.88
N GLY A 138 -2.04 -10.10 -25.68
CA GLY A 138 -2.75 -10.14 -26.95
C GLY A 138 -4.23 -10.45 -26.73
N SER A 139 -4.71 -11.56 -27.28
CA SER A 139 -6.10 -12.02 -27.15
C SER A 139 -6.32 -13.07 -26.05
N TRP A 140 -5.29 -13.43 -25.27
CA TRP A 140 -5.36 -14.55 -24.33
C TRP A 140 -5.37 -14.08 -22.88
N GLY A 141 -6.33 -14.56 -22.09
CA GLY A 141 -6.31 -14.42 -20.64
C GLY A 141 -5.22 -15.28 -20.00
N VAL A 142 -4.50 -14.70 -19.05
CA VAL A 142 -3.43 -15.36 -18.31
C VAL A 142 -3.75 -15.29 -16.80
N PRO A 143 -3.74 -16.42 -16.07
CA PRO A 143 -3.89 -16.39 -14.62
C PRO A 143 -2.81 -15.52 -13.97
N VAL A 144 -3.21 -14.65 -13.05
CA VAL A 144 -2.30 -13.74 -12.33
C VAL A 144 -2.44 -13.94 -10.83
N THR A 145 -1.33 -14.22 -10.16
CA THR A 145 -1.25 -14.17 -8.70
C THR A 145 -0.89 -12.75 -8.28
N TRP A 146 -1.73 -12.11 -7.46
CA TRP A 146 -1.43 -10.80 -6.88
C TRP A 146 -0.69 -10.94 -5.56
N THR A 147 0.40 -10.18 -5.40
CA THR A 147 1.13 -10.03 -4.14
C THR A 147 1.31 -8.55 -3.84
N ASN A 148 0.70 -8.09 -2.74
CA ASN A 148 1.00 -6.77 -2.21
C ASN A 148 2.32 -6.83 -1.43
N THR A 149 3.38 -6.29 -2.02
CA THR A 149 4.64 -6.01 -1.33
C THR A 149 4.55 -4.60 -0.77
N VAL A 150 3.98 -4.48 0.43
CA VAL A 150 4.20 -3.28 1.24
C VAL A 150 5.69 -3.31 1.59
N PRO A 151 6.51 -2.33 1.16
CA PRO A 151 7.87 -2.24 1.66
C PRO A 151 7.79 -2.26 3.20
N PRO A 152 8.63 -3.03 3.90
CA PRO A 152 8.61 -2.98 5.35
C PRO A 152 8.72 -1.51 5.77
N VAL A 153 7.73 -1.01 6.53
CA VAL A 153 7.79 0.34 7.08
C VAL A 153 9.00 0.33 8.01
N LEU A 154 10.11 0.88 7.53
CA LEU A 154 11.31 0.99 8.34
C LEU A 154 10.98 2.00 9.44
N PRO A 155 11.11 1.62 10.73
CA PRO A 155 10.87 2.57 11.81
C PRO A 155 11.82 3.75 11.65
N LEU A 156 11.38 4.94 12.10
CA LEU A 156 12.20 6.15 12.16
C LEU A 156 13.61 5.86 12.70
N VAL A 157 13.67 5.09 13.79
CA VAL A 157 14.91 4.61 14.36
C VAL A 157 14.73 3.19 14.91
N GLY A 158 15.71 2.32 14.63
CA GLY A 158 15.84 0.99 15.23
C GLY A 158 17.08 0.91 16.12
N CYS A 159 17.09 -0.04 17.06
CA CYS A 159 18.22 -0.30 17.95
C CYS A 159 18.46 -1.81 18.08
N LYS A 160 19.74 -2.22 18.15
CA LYS A 160 20.13 -3.57 18.56
C LYS A 160 21.33 -3.58 19.50
N VAL A 161 21.38 -4.58 20.39
CA VAL A 161 22.55 -4.88 21.22
C VAL A 161 23.48 -5.79 20.42
N LEU A 162 24.78 -5.52 20.48
CA LEU A 162 25.81 -6.18 19.66
C LEU A 162 26.50 -7.33 20.38
N ASN A 163 26.69 -7.21 21.68
CA ASN A 163 27.50 -8.12 22.48
C ASN A 163 26.68 -9.17 23.25
N ASP A 164 25.36 -9.00 23.36
CA ASP A 164 24.46 -9.97 23.99
C ASP A 164 23.08 -9.95 23.29
N PRO A 165 22.72 -10.99 22.51
CA PRO A 165 21.45 -11.05 21.80
C PRO A 165 20.24 -11.27 22.72
N SER A 166 20.44 -11.60 23.99
CA SER A 166 19.35 -11.75 24.97
C SER A 166 18.87 -10.40 25.54
N LYS A 167 19.62 -9.31 25.29
CA LYS A 167 19.29 -7.96 25.72
C LYS A 167 18.59 -7.19 24.61
N THR A 168 17.76 -6.25 25.02
CA THR A 168 17.14 -5.31 24.08
C THR A 168 17.73 -3.92 24.25
N CYS A 169 17.61 -3.13 23.19
CA CYS A 169 17.82 -1.70 23.30
C CYS A 169 16.74 -0.95 22.54
N THR A 170 16.48 0.25 23.01
CA THR A 170 15.49 1.16 22.44
C THR A 170 16.20 2.43 22.02
N ALA A 171 15.90 2.90 20.83
CA ALA A 171 16.26 4.24 20.39
C ALA A 171 14.97 5.00 20.12
N THR A 172 14.88 6.25 20.58
CA THR A 172 13.68 7.07 20.42
C THR A 172 14.07 8.49 20.04
N LEU A 173 13.29 9.11 19.17
CA LEU A 173 13.37 10.55 18.93
C LEU A 173 12.85 11.28 20.18
N THR A 174 13.69 12.08 20.82
CA THR A 174 13.36 12.73 22.10
C THR A 174 13.25 14.24 22.02
N ASN A 175 13.91 14.89 21.05
CA ASN A 175 13.82 16.33 20.89
C ASN A 175 14.07 16.72 19.42
N PHE A 176 13.49 17.85 19.03
CA PHE A 176 13.62 18.43 17.69
C PHE A 176 13.73 19.94 17.85
N GLU A 177 14.93 20.47 17.61
CA GLU A 177 15.24 21.89 17.72
C GLU A 177 15.43 22.48 16.33
N SER A 178 14.99 23.73 16.12
CA SER A 178 15.13 24.43 14.85
C SER A 178 15.52 25.88 15.04
N TRP A 179 16.37 26.40 14.16
CA TRP A 179 16.76 27.81 14.11
C TRP A 179 17.07 28.26 12.67
N GLY A 180 17.50 29.52 12.52
CA GLY A 180 17.53 30.21 11.23
C GLY A 180 16.22 30.94 10.94
N GLY A 181 16.21 31.83 9.94
CA GLY A 181 15.11 32.78 9.67
C GLY A 181 13.74 32.15 9.42
N PRO A 182 12.68 32.92 9.11
CA PRO A 182 11.37 32.37 8.76
C PRO A 182 11.31 31.98 7.26
N PRO A 183 11.11 30.69 6.89
CA PRO A 183 10.97 29.50 7.73
C PRO A 183 12.31 28.89 8.19
N PRO A 184 12.35 28.13 9.31
CA PRO A 184 13.60 27.62 9.89
C PRO A 184 14.45 26.85 8.87
N THR A 185 15.76 27.11 8.91
CA THR A 185 16.72 26.57 7.93
C THR A 185 17.64 25.52 8.50
N GLU A 186 17.78 25.44 9.82
CA GLU A 186 18.67 24.52 10.53
C GLU A 186 17.94 23.75 11.62
N TYR A 187 18.36 22.51 11.83
CA TYR A 187 17.70 21.56 12.71
C TYR A 187 18.70 20.70 13.50
N ASN A 188 18.36 20.41 14.75
CA ASN A 188 18.95 19.33 15.54
C ASN A 188 17.88 18.34 15.95
N VAL A 189 18.15 17.06 15.73
CA VAL A 189 17.24 15.96 16.02
C VAL A 189 17.92 15.00 16.98
N TYR A 190 17.36 14.83 18.17
CA TYR A 190 17.98 14.10 19.26
C TYR A 190 17.38 12.71 19.41
N PHE A 191 18.23 11.70 19.43
CA PHE A 191 17.87 10.32 19.69
C PHE A 191 18.44 9.88 21.04
N THR A 192 17.58 9.32 21.89
CA THR A 192 18.00 8.70 23.15
C THR A 192 18.04 7.19 23.01
N VAL A 193 19.20 6.60 23.32
CA VAL A 193 19.46 5.16 23.32
C VAL A 193 19.50 4.65 24.75
N ALA A 194 18.75 3.58 25.01
CA ALA A 194 18.66 2.92 26.30
C ALA A 194 18.65 1.39 26.12
N SER A 195 18.93 0.64 27.18
CA SER A 195 18.81 -0.82 27.22
C SER A 195 18.15 -1.25 28.51
N ASP A 196 17.43 -2.37 28.45
CA ASP A 196 16.85 -3.07 29.60
C ASP A 196 17.90 -3.83 30.45
N SER A 197 19.17 -3.85 30.03
CA SER A 197 20.22 -4.48 30.82
C SER A 197 20.30 -3.85 32.21
N LEU A 198 20.35 -4.70 33.24
CA LEU A 198 20.49 -4.27 34.63
C LEU A 198 21.88 -3.72 34.95
N THR A 199 22.85 -3.96 34.08
CA THR A 199 24.23 -3.47 34.19
C THR A 199 24.60 -2.64 32.97
N LYS A 200 25.55 -1.71 33.12
CA LYS A 200 26.01 -0.84 32.04
C LYS A 200 27.01 -1.57 31.14
N ASN A 201 26.52 -2.54 30.36
CA ASN A 201 27.35 -3.43 29.55
C ASN A 201 26.75 -3.73 28.17
N ALA A 202 25.60 -3.17 27.80
CA ALA A 202 25.00 -3.42 26.49
C ALA A 202 25.63 -2.50 25.43
N GLU A 203 26.41 -3.10 24.52
CA GLU A 203 26.98 -2.40 23.38
C GLU A 203 25.90 -2.22 22.31
N TRP A 204 25.68 -0.99 21.86
CA TRP A 204 24.50 -0.66 21.05
C TRP A 204 24.83 -0.22 19.62
N GLN A 205 23.90 -0.48 18.71
CA GLN A 205 23.88 0.06 17.35
C GLN A 205 22.47 0.59 17.05
N ILE A 206 22.37 1.80 16.50
CA ILE A 206 21.12 2.34 15.98
C ILE A 206 21.13 2.39 14.45
N THR A 207 19.94 2.36 13.86
CA THR A 207 19.69 2.57 12.43
C THR A 207 18.64 3.64 12.29
N ILE A 208 18.97 4.77 11.67
CA ILE A 208 18.07 5.91 11.46
C ILE A 208 17.60 5.89 10.00
N ASN A 209 16.29 5.93 9.80
CA ASN A 209 15.68 6.04 8.47
C ASN A 209 15.57 7.52 8.08
N LEU A 210 16.53 8.04 7.30
CA LEU A 210 16.53 9.44 6.86
C LEU A 210 15.46 9.76 5.81
N ALA A 211 14.77 8.74 5.28
CA ALA A 211 13.63 8.92 4.39
C ALA A 211 12.29 8.95 5.14
N ASP A 212 12.30 8.85 6.47
CA ASP A 212 11.09 8.99 7.27
C ASP A 212 10.52 10.42 7.15
N PRO A 213 9.23 10.59 6.79
CA PRO A 213 8.64 11.91 6.56
C PRO A 213 8.57 12.77 7.83
N SER A 214 8.77 12.20 9.03
CA SER A 214 8.87 12.97 10.27
C SER A 214 10.19 13.75 10.37
N LEU A 215 11.23 13.35 9.62
CA LEU A 215 12.49 14.07 9.51
C LEU A 215 12.41 15.10 8.39
N LEU A 216 11.96 16.31 8.73
CA LEU A 216 11.87 17.46 7.81
C LEU A 216 13.23 18.16 7.59
N LEU A 217 14.30 17.38 7.40
CA LEU A 217 15.66 17.88 7.23
C LEU A 217 16.43 17.09 6.19
N LEU A 218 17.35 17.76 5.52
CA LEU A 218 18.46 17.13 4.82
C LEU A 218 19.59 16.95 5.83
N ALA A 219 19.91 15.69 6.15
CA ALA A 219 20.94 15.38 7.13
C ALA A 219 22.31 15.83 6.61
N THR A 220 22.98 16.74 7.34
CA THR A 220 24.27 17.31 6.92
C THR A 220 25.42 16.91 7.83
N ARG A 221 25.17 16.70 9.12
CA ARG A 221 26.24 16.48 10.10
C ARG A 221 25.76 15.62 11.25
N MET A 222 26.65 14.78 11.76
CA MET A 222 26.55 14.24 13.11
C MET A 222 27.72 14.81 13.90
N ASN A 223 27.47 15.74 14.82
CA ASN A 223 28.55 16.49 15.47
C ASN A 223 29.54 15.58 16.20
N SER A 224 30.82 15.95 16.23
CA SER A 224 31.89 15.19 16.89
C SER A 224 31.69 15.01 18.40
N ASN A 225 30.90 15.86 19.04
CA ASN A 225 30.54 15.75 20.46
C ASN A 225 29.44 14.71 20.75
N ASN A 226 28.94 13.99 19.73
CA ASN A 226 27.90 12.97 19.93
C ASN A 226 28.42 11.63 20.42
N ALA A 227 29.74 11.47 20.49
CA ALA A 227 30.38 10.22 20.86
C ALA A 227 29.79 8.98 20.15
N VAL A 228 29.48 9.15 18.86
CA VAL A 228 29.06 8.09 17.95
C VAL A 228 30.06 7.94 16.82
N MET A 229 30.04 6.77 16.19
CA MET A 229 30.78 6.47 14.97
C MET A 229 29.88 5.71 13.99
N LEU A 230 30.24 5.71 12.71
CA LEU A 230 29.61 4.81 11.74
C LEU A 230 29.82 3.36 12.16
N ALA A 231 28.78 2.53 11.98
CA ALA A 231 28.95 1.11 12.15
C ALA A 231 29.95 0.55 11.14
N PRO A 232 30.80 -0.43 11.53
CA PRO A 232 31.70 -1.12 10.60
C PRO A 232 30.95 -1.63 9.37
N GLY A 233 31.46 -1.35 8.18
CA GLY A 233 30.87 -1.76 6.90
C GLY A 233 29.77 -0.83 6.35
N TRP A 234 29.41 0.24 7.07
CA TRP A 234 28.51 1.25 6.51
C TRP A 234 29.19 2.05 5.39
N ALA A 235 28.45 2.36 4.34
CA ALA A 235 28.89 3.18 3.21
C ALA A 235 27.74 4.03 2.67
N CYS A 236 28.06 5.05 1.88
CA CYS A 236 27.09 5.99 1.31
C CYS A 236 25.99 5.36 0.45
N SER A 237 26.28 4.23 -0.19
CA SER A 237 25.29 3.43 -0.91
C SER A 237 24.20 2.82 0.00
N SER A 238 24.38 2.86 1.32
CA SER A 238 23.38 2.42 2.30
C SER A 238 22.35 3.50 2.63
N MET A 239 22.53 4.73 2.13
CA MET A 239 21.52 5.78 2.24
C MET A 239 20.20 5.31 1.60
N PRO A 240 19.04 5.64 2.21
CA PRO A 240 18.83 6.62 3.28
C PRO A 240 19.00 6.06 4.72
N LEU A 241 19.55 4.85 4.89
CA LEU A 241 19.71 4.25 6.22
C LEU A 241 21.09 4.60 6.81
N LEU A 242 21.08 5.40 7.86
CA LEU A 242 22.28 5.76 8.61
C LEU A 242 22.46 4.80 9.78
N VAL A 243 23.61 4.13 9.86
CA VAL A 243 23.88 3.11 10.89
C VAL A 243 25.03 3.55 11.79
N LEU A 244 24.76 3.66 13.09
CA LEU A 244 25.66 4.27 14.07
C LEU A 244 25.86 3.37 15.29
N ARG A 245 27.01 3.52 15.94
CA ARG A 245 27.35 2.88 17.21
C ARG A 245 27.97 3.91 18.16
N GLY A 246 27.97 3.59 19.46
CA GLY A 246 28.71 4.39 20.44
C GLY A 246 30.21 4.34 20.18
N GLN A 247 30.91 5.45 20.40
CA GLN A 247 32.37 5.50 20.39
C GLN A 247 32.93 4.64 21.53
N SER A 248 34.08 4.02 21.30
CA SER A 248 34.78 3.19 22.30
C SER A 248 34.99 4.00 23.59
N GLY A 249 34.44 3.49 24.70
CA GLY A 249 34.47 4.18 25.99
C GLY A 249 33.22 3.92 26.84
N PRO A 250 33.35 3.86 28.18
CA PRO A 250 32.25 3.47 29.06
C PRO A 250 31.10 4.47 29.14
N GLY A 251 31.30 5.72 28.71
CA GLY A 251 30.26 6.74 28.69
C GLY A 251 29.32 6.63 27.49
N THR A 252 29.73 5.93 26.45
CA THR A 252 29.22 6.14 25.09
C THR A 252 28.99 4.82 24.35
N GLN A 253 29.89 3.85 24.51
CA GLN A 253 29.78 2.51 23.92
C GLN A 253 28.70 1.66 24.58
N TYR A 254 28.52 1.80 25.90
CA TYR A 254 27.65 0.93 26.70
C TYR A 254 26.47 1.69 27.30
N VAL A 255 25.29 1.08 27.20
CA VAL A 255 24.04 1.48 27.89
C VAL A 255 23.59 0.37 28.87
N GLY A 256 22.57 0.65 29.67
CA GLY A 256 22.07 -0.25 30.72
C GLY A 256 22.40 0.23 32.14
N GLY A 257 21.87 -0.45 33.15
CA GLY A 257 21.95 -0.02 34.55
C GLY A 257 21.33 1.36 34.79
N GLY A 258 20.26 1.68 34.05
CA GLY A 258 19.61 3.00 34.04
C GLY A 258 20.37 4.09 33.27
N SER A 259 21.53 3.78 32.68
CA SER A 259 22.27 4.73 31.84
C SER A 259 21.73 4.78 30.42
N THR A 260 21.61 6.00 29.89
CA THR A 260 21.22 6.30 28.50
C THR A 260 22.30 7.10 27.79
N VAL A 261 22.28 7.08 26.45
CA VAL A 261 23.11 7.95 25.61
C VAL A 261 22.21 8.80 24.73
N VAL A 262 22.48 10.10 24.66
CA VAL A 262 21.81 11.01 23.73
C VAL A 262 22.75 11.32 22.59
N THR A 263 22.28 11.15 21.36
CA THR A 263 22.99 11.52 20.14
C THR A 263 22.11 12.44 19.31
N TRP A 264 22.68 13.31 18.50
CA TRP A 264 21.91 14.24 17.67
C TRP A 264 22.40 14.34 16.23
N LEU A 265 21.44 14.44 15.33
CA LEU A 265 21.60 14.62 13.90
C LEU A 265 21.36 16.09 13.56
N HIS A 266 22.29 16.70 12.86
CA HIS A 266 22.14 18.03 12.28
C HIS A 266 21.61 17.93 10.85
N GLY A 267 20.75 18.88 10.47
CA GLY A 267 20.34 19.02 9.08
C GLY A 267 19.81 20.39 8.73
N THR A 268 19.50 20.59 7.45
CA THR A 268 18.98 21.85 6.91
C THR A 268 17.72 21.63 6.06
N SER A 269 16.83 22.62 5.97
CA SER A 269 15.63 22.52 5.09
C SER A 269 15.93 22.86 3.62
N VAL A 270 17.03 23.55 3.36
CA VAL A 270 17.54 23.85 2.02
C VAL A 270 18.86 23.13 1.79
N PRO A 271 19.16 22.66 0.56
CA PRO A 271 20.50 22.21 0.21
C PRO A 271 21.44 23.40 0.33
N SER A 272 22.13 23.54 1.46
CA SER A 272 23.22 24.48 1.61
C SER A 272 24.52 23.74 1.33
N GLN A 273 25.47 24.37 0.64
CA GLN A 273 26.86 23.89 0.55
C GLN A 273 27.56 24.06 1.91
N SER A 274 26.89 23.68 3.00
CA SER A 274 27.55 23.60 4.29
C SER A 274 28.57 22.46 4.22
N ASN A 275 29.75 22.69 4.81
CA ASN A 275 30.82 21.72 5.00
C ASN A 275 30.40 20.59 5.98
N GLY A 276 29.23 19.99 5.76
CA GLY A 276 28.63 19.00 6.65
C GLY A 276 29.19 17.62 6.37
N THR A 277 29.85 17.00 7.34
CA THR A 277 30.21 15.60 7.26
C THR A 277 29.15 14.75 7.96
N LEU A 278 28.24 14.18 7.17
CA LEU A 278 27.48 12.97 7.53
C LEU A 278 28.37 11.69 7.46
N PHE A 279 29.67 11.93 7.69
CA PHE A 279 30.85 11.10 7.42
C PHE A 279 31.18 10.86 5.92
N ALA A 280 30.95 11.93 5.13
CA ALA A 280 31.48 12.28 3.79
C ALA A 280 30.99 11.46 2.58
N CYS A 281 29.66 11.35 2.45
CA CYS A 281 29.02 10.97 1.19
C CYS A 281 28.87 12.19 0.26
N PRO A 282 29.10 12.04 -1.06
CA PRO A 282 28.84 13.10 -2.04
C PRO A 282 27.34 13.35 -2.24
#